data_AF-A0A517YWT2-F1
#
_entry.id   AF-A0A517YWT2-F1
#
_cell.length_a   1.000
_cell.length_b   1.000
_cell.length_c   1.000
_cell.angle_alpha   90.00
_cell.angle_beta   90.00
_cell.angle_gamma   90.00
#
_symmetry.space_group_name_H-M   'P 1'
#
loop_
_entity.id
_entity.type
_entity.pdbx_description
1 polymer ?
#
loop_
_entity_poly.entity_id
_entity_poly.type
_entity_poly.pdbx_seq_one_letter_code
_entity_poly.pdbx_strand_id
1 'polypeptide(L)'
;MNRVFKAAKMPEAAISATIFLFQSRLHAQCPTGPVIEKRVVKMSENQTDTFQAILEDIPAAARDQIIPIVDFGSQYVQLIARRVREAGVYSVMVGPNITHEQLKALRPKGIILSGGPSSVYEDGAPTCDPDLFDLGVPVLGICYGMQIGTTLLGATVKNAPAREYGRVQLKADNKTELMKGVPQSTTAWMSHGDQIAELPEEFIPLATTPTCPYAAVRHADKPFYGVQFHPEVTHTPHGKDILHNFLYNICDCTGNWRMADFLKSETTRIRDIVGDKRVICGLSGGVDSSVVAAMLAQAIGDQLTCVFVDNGLLRKGERDMVEQMFNGHFNIDLRVVDASKQFLGDLAGITEPQEKRRRIGHRFIEVFKEASADIEGVEFLAQGTLYPDVIESGHGYSGEAANIKLHHNVGGLPAELGFKLIEPLRALFKDEVRQLGQVLGLTEEMVWRHPFPGPGLAVRCLGEVTESQLDILRDADEILLEEIVANNLYRKTSQVFAVILPVKAVGVMGDGRTHEQVIAIRAVETQDFMTADWARIPYEVLATISNRIINEVPGINRVCYDISSKPPATIEWE
;
A
#
# COMPACT_ATOMS: atom_id res chain seq x y z
N MET A 1 -39.17 -37.86 -15.98
CA MET A 1 -39.85 -39.02 -15.36
C MET A 1 -39.28 -39.20 -13.94
N ASN A 2 -39.76 -38.43 -12.96
CA ASN A 2 -40.89 -38.71 -12.05
C ASN A 2 -40.65 -39.88 -11.06
N ARG A 3 -40.29 -39.56 -9.80
CA ARG A 3 -41.17 -39.67 -8.61
C ARG A 3 -40.42 -39.22 -7.34
N VAL A 4 -40.85 -38.11 -6.72
CA VAL A 4 -41.70 -38.01 -5.51
C VAL A 4 -40.93 -38.27 -4.21
N PHE A 5 -40.72 -37.20 -3.42
CA PHE A 5 -40.96 -37.24 -1.98
C PHE A 5 -41.63 -35.92 -1.52
N LYS A 6 -42.74 -36.10 -0.81
CA LYS A 6 -43.71 -35.08 -0.36
C LYS A 6 -43.17 -34.31 0.85
N ALA A 7 -43.33 -33.00 0.81
CA ALA A 7 -43.25 -32.09 1.94
C ALA A 7 -44.47 -32.24 2.86
N ALA A 8 -44.25 -32.13 4.17
CA ALA A 8 -45.29 -31.94 5.19
C ALA A 8 -45.24 -30.48 5.67
N LYS A 9 -46.41 -29.86 5.76
CA LYS A 9 -46.68 -28.47 6.13
C LYS A 9 -47.29 -28.38 7.54
N MET A 10 -47.17 -27.17 8.10
CA MET A 10 -48.02 -26.45 9.09
C MET A 10 -47.57 -26.45 10.57
N PRO A 11 -47.91 -25.42 11.39
CA PRO A 11 -48.44 -24.07 11.07
C PRO A 11 -47.78 -22.88 11.83
N GLU A 12 -47.99 -21.68 11.28
CA GLU A 12 -47.89 -20.38 11.97
C GLU A 12 -49.17 -20.09 12.79
N ALA A 13 -49.04 -19.46 13.96
CA ALA A 13 -49.85 -18.30 14.40
C ALA A 13 -49.49 -17.77 15.81
N ALA A 14 -49.17 -16.47 15.86
CA ALA A 14 -49.59 -15.42 16.80
C ALA A 14 -49.07 -15.34 18.26
N ILE A 15 -48.52 -14.14 18.61
CA ILE A 15 -48.99 -13.15 19.63
C ILE A 15 -47.90 -12.03 19.78
N SER A 16 -48.11 -10.84 19.19
CA SER A 16 -48.43 -9.51 19.81
C SER A 16 -47.29 -8.83 20.61
N ALA A 17 -46.59 -7.80 20.10
CA ALA A 17 -46.93 -6.36 19.98
C ALA A 17 -46.93 -5.56 21.31
N THR A 18 -46.12 -4.48 21.37
CA THR A 18 -46.31 -3.10 21.95
C THR A 18 -44.92 -2.41 21.94
N ILE A 19 -44.68 -1.25 21.31
CA ILE A 19 -44.84 0.12 21.84
C ILE A 19 -44.90 1.12 20.67
N PHE A 20 -45.81 2.10 20.76
CA PHE A 20 -46.11 3.16 19.78
C PHE A 20 -46.18 4.53 20.50
N LEU A 21 -45.81 5.61 19.78
CA LEU A 21 -46.25 7.03 19.84
C LEU A 21 -45.66 8.09 20.80
N PHE A 22 -45.31 9.23 20.16
CA PHE A 22 -45.90 10.59 20.36
C PHE A 22 -45.66 11.44 19.08
N GLN A 23 -46.64 11.68 18.17
CA GLN A 23 -47.50 12.89 17.93
C GLN A 23 -46.76 14.24 17.82
N SER A 24 -46.99 15.19 16.87
CA SER A 24 -48.21 15.73 16.18
C SER A 24 -47.76 16.73 15.06
N ARG A 25 -48.27 16.76 13.80
CA ARG A 25 -49.50 17.28 13.12
C ARG A 25 -49.58 18.79 12.73
N LEU A 26 -50.20 19.01 11.54
CA LEU A 26 -50.83 20.22 10.89
C LEU A 26 -50.01 20.80 9.71
N HIS A 27 -50.47 21.07 8.46
CA HIS A 27 -51.74 21.18 7.70
C HIS A 27 -51.39 21.00 6.18
N ALA A 28 -52.04 20.15 5.37
CA ALA A 28 -53.21 20.35 4.48
C ALA A 28 -53.01 21.12 3.12
N GLN A 29 -53.22 20.37 2.01
CA GLN A 29 -53.79 20.68 0.67
C GLN A 29 -52.91 21.15 -0.53
N CYS A 30 -53.29 20.65 -1.73
CA CYS A 30 -52.61 20.41 -3.04
C CYS A 30 -53.03 21.47 -4.13
N PRO A 31 -52.72 21.35 -5.46
CA PRO A 31 -51.48 21.18 -6.26
C PRO A 31 -51.26 22.31 -7.33
N THR A 32 -50.11 22.37 -8.03
CA THR A 32 -49.97 22.54 -9.52
C THR A 32 -48.51 22.82 -9.99
N GLY A 33 -48.05 22.09 -11.01
CA GLY A 33 -46.99 22.49 -11.97
C GLY A 33 -45.55 22.03 -11.67
N PRO A 34 -44.82 21.39 -12.62
CA PRO A 34 -43.40 21.09 -12.46
C PRO A 34 -42.57 22.30 -12.90
N VAL A 35 -41.90 22.95 -11.95
CA VAL A 35 -40.77 23.84 -12.24
C VAL A 35 -39.51 23.01 -12.03
N ILE A 36 -38.69 22.92 -13.06
CA ILE A 36 -37.37 22.29 -13.03
C ILE A 36 -36.46 23.18 -12.17
N GLU A 37 -36.33 22.85 -10.88
CA GLU A 37 -35.30 23.43 -10.02
C GLU A 37 -34.04 22.58 -10.09
N LYS A 38 -32.94 23.23 -10.49
CA LYS A 38 -31.58 22.71 -10.38
C LYS A 38 -31.34 22.24 -8.95
N ARG A 39 -31.15 20.94 -8.77
CA ARG A 39 -30.83 20.31 -7.49
C ARG A 39 -29.38 20.67 -7.15
N VAL A 40 -29.20 21.77 -6.40
CA VAL A 40 -27.94 22.04 -5.71
C VAL A 40 -27.75 20.89 -4.72
N VAL A 41 -26.80 19.99 -5.02
CA VAL A 41 -26.41 18.90 -4.12
C VAL A 41 -25.78 19.56 -2.90
N LYS A 42 -26.51 19.59 -1.78
CA LYS A 42 -25.92 19.92 -0.48
C LYS A 42 -24.91 18.82 -0.13
N MET A 43 -23.65 19.20 -0.01
CA MET A 43 -22.56 18.34 0.44
C MET A 43 -22.83 17.83 1.86
N SER A 44 -22.44 16.58 2.15
CA SER A 44 -22.32 16.12 3.53
C SER A 44 -21.02 16.65 4.14
N GLU A 45 -21.04 16.95 5.45
CA GLU A 45 -19.87 17.48 6.18
C GLU A 45 -18.63 16.57 5.98
N ASN A 46 -18.82 15.25 6.04
CA ASN A 46 -17.74 14.26 5.84
C ASN A 46 -16.99 14.38 4.50
N GLN A 47 -17.66 14.71 3.39
CA GLN A 47 -17.00 14.81 2.07
C GLN A 47 -16.14 16.07 1.93
N THR A 48 -16.50 17.13 2.67
CA THR A 48 -15.73 18.39 2.67
C THR A 48 -14.44 18.20 3.45
N ASP A 49 -14.51 17.52 4.59
CA ASP A 49 -13.37 17.24 5.45
C ASP A 49 -12.34 16.32 4.77
N THR A 50 -12.80 15.28 4.05
CA THR A 50 -11.89 14.39 3.30
C THR A 50 -11.13 15.13 2.20
N PHE A 51 -11.77 16.04 1.47
CA PHE A 51 -11.10 16.77 0.40
C PHE A 51 -10.11 17.82 0.93
N GLN A 52 -10.43 18.48 2.05
CA GLN A 52 -9.48 19.39 2.69
C GLN A 52 -8.23 18.65 3.20
N ALA A 53 -8.41 17.48 3.80
CA ALA A 53 -7.29 16.64 4.22
C ALA A 53 -6.37 16.29 3.02
N ILE A 54 -6.95 15.95 1.86
CA ILE A 54 -6.18 15.70 0.64
C ILE A 54 -5.36 16.94 0.22
N LEU A 55 -5.94 18.14 0.28
CA LEU A 55 -5.25 19.38 -0.08
C LEU A 55 -4.10 19.70 0.88
N GLU A 56 -4.31 19.48 2.18
CA GLU A 56 -3.28 19.67 3.21
C GLU A 56 -2.11 18.69 3.05
N ASP A 57 -2.39 17.48 2.56
CA ASP A 57 -1.40 16.41 2.37
C ASP A 57 -0.55 16.58 1.12
N ILE A 58 -0.97 17.44 0.17
CA ILE A 58 -0.18 17.70 -1.04
C ILE A 58 1.07 18.50 -0.66
N PRO A 59 2.28 17.93 -0.85
CA PRO A 59 3.53 18.59 -0.53
C PRO A 59 3.71 19.87 -1.34
N ALA A 60 4.32 20.89 -0.74
CA ALA A 60 4.54 22.16 -1.43
C ALA A 60 5.36 21.99 -2.72
N ALA A 61 6.31 21.04 -2.75
CA ALA A 61 7.09 20.69 -3.93
C ALA A 61 6.26 20.13 -5.11
N ALA A 62 5.04 19.66 -4.86
CA ALA A 62 4.17 19.05 -5.87
C ALA A 62 3.10 19.98 -6.45
N ARG A 63 2.86 21.14 -5.84
CA ARG A 63 1.64 21.96 -6.07
C ARG A 63 1.45 22.49 -7.49
N ASP A 64 2.47 22.44 -8.33
CA ASP A 64 2.44 22.92 -9.72
C ASP A 64 2.14 21.83 -10.76
N GLN A 65 2.30 20.54 -10.40
CA GLN A 65 2.12 19.41 -11.30
C GLN A 65 1.47 18.23 -10.58
N ILE A 66 0.14 18.19 -10.61
CA ILE A 66 -0.65 17.16 -9.95
C ILE A 66 -1.45 16.39 -11.00
N ILE A 67 -1.44 15.06 -10.87
CA ILE A 67 -2.31 14.14 -11.61
C ILE A 67 -3.27 13.46 -10.63
N PRO A 68 -4.53 13.91 -10.55
CA PRO A 68 -5.56 13.19 -9.82
C PRO A 68 -5.88 11.86 -10.51
N ILE A 69 -6.00 10.81 -9.71
CA ILE A 69 -6.39 9.47 -10.14
C ILE A 69 -7.73 9.15 -9.49
N VAL A 70 -8.78 9.13 -10.30
CA VAL A 70 -10.14 8.81 -9.86
C VAL A 70 -10.25 7.30 -9.75
N ASP A 71 -10.45 6.82 -8.52
CA ASP A 71 -10.53 5.40 -8.19
C ASP A 71 -11.96 4.85 -8.33
N PHE A 72 -12.17 3.99 -9.33
CA PHE A 72 -13.43 3.25 -9.53
C PHE A 72 -13.40 1.83 -8.91
N GLY A 73 -12.46 1.56 -7.99
CA GLY A 73 -12.34 0.29 -7.28
C GLY A 73 -11.37 -0.71 -7.91
N SER A 74 -10.39 -0.23 -8.69
CA SER A 74 -9.40 -1.13 -9.29
C SER A 74 -8.43 -1.68 -8.25
N GLN A 75 -8.14 -2.98 -8.32
CA GLN A 75 -7.01 -3.58 -7.60
C GLN A 75 -5.64 -2.98 -7.98
N TYR A 76 -5.53 -2.29 -9.13
CA TYR A 76 -4.28 -1.72 -9.64
C TYR A 76 -4.16 -0.20 -9.46
N VAL A 77 -5.11 0.47 -8.80
CA VAL A 77 -5.12 1.93 -8.71
C VAL A 77 -3.87 2.52 -8.06
N GLN A 78 -3.37 1.89 -6.98
CA GLN A 78 -2.13 2.31 -6.33
C GLN A 78 -0.92 2.14 -7.26
N LEU A 79 -0.96 1.15 -8.17
CA LEU A 79 0.10 0.95 -9.15
C LEU A 79 0.10 2.08 -10.19
N ILE A 80 -1.07 2.55 -10.63
CA ILE A 80 -1.18 3.74 -11.50
C ILE A 80 -0.50 4.94 -10.81
N ALA A 81 -0.87 5.23 -9.57
CA ALA A 81 -0.29 6.32 -8.79
C ALA A 81 1.23 6.19 -8.72
N ARG A 82 1.71 5.00 -8.36
CA ARG A 82 3.14 4.71 -8.28
C ARG A 82 3.86 4.90 -9.63
N ARG A 83 3.29 4.46 -10.76
CA ARG A 83 3.93 4.66 -12.08
C ARG A 83 4.00 6.13 -12.48
N VAL A 84 3.03 6.94 -12.07
CA VAL A 84 3.08 8.41 -12.26
C VAL A 84 4.21 9.02 -11.42
N ARG A 85 4.34 8.60 -10.15
CA ARG A 85 5.44 9.03 -9.27
C ARG A 85 6.82 8.60 -9.78
N GLU A 86 6.96 7.36 -10.25
CA GLU A 86 8.19 6.84 -10.88
C GLU A 86 8.59 7.65 -12.11
N ALA A 87 7.61 8.20 -12.82
CA ALA A 87 7.84 9.09 -13.95
C ALA A 87 8.19 10.53 -13.53
N GLY A 88 8.33 10.83 -12.23
CA GLY A 88 8.72 12.15 -11.72
C GLY A 88 7.59 13.18 -11.67
N VAL A 89 6.33 12.74 -11.66
CA VAL A 89 5.15 13.61 -11.55
C VAL A 89 4.37 13.25 -10.29
N TYR A 90 3.85 14.24 -9.55
CA TYR A 90 3.04 13.95 -8.36
C TYR A 90 1.64 13.50 -8.76
N SER A 91 1.17 12.42 -8.13
CA SER A 91 -0.17 11.87 -8.29
C SER A 91 -0.91 11.80 -6.96
N VAL A 92 -2.22 12.00 -7.00
CA VAL A 92 -3.08 11.89 -5.82
C VAL A 92 -4.31 11.06 -6.15
N MET A 93 -4.63 10.07 -5.32
CA MET A 93 -5.85 9.29 -5.46
C MET A 93 -7.05 10.04 -4.88
N VAL A 94 -8.17 10.00 -5.60
CA VAL A 94 -9.43 10.63 -5.22
C VAL A 94 -10.58 9.69 -5.51
N GLY A 95 -11.68 9.84 -4.76
CA GLY A 95 -12.88 9.04 -4.99
C GLY A 95 -13.66 9.43 -6.24
N PRO A 96 -14.57 8.56 -6.70
CA PRO A 96 -15.36 8.79 -7.92
C PRO A 96 -16.35 9.95 -7.77
N ASN A 97 -16.73 10.27 -6.53
CA ASN A 97 -17.63 11.39 -6.19
C ASN A 97 -16.94 12.77 -6.18
N ILE A 98 -15.66 12.87 -6.57
CA ILE A 98 -14.97 14.16 -6.64
C ILE A 98 -15.67 15.08 -7.66
N THR A 99 -15.92 16.33 -7.26
CA THR A 99 -16.63 17.30 -8.11
C THR A 99 -15.68 18.06 -9.03
N HIS A 100 -16.23 18.66 -10.09
CA HIS A 100 -15.50 19.58 -10.96
C HIS A 100 -14.76 20.68 -10.18
N GLU A 101 -15.41 21.30 -9.19
CA GLU A 101 -14.79 22.38 -8.40
C GLU A 101 -13.64 21.87 -7.51
N GLN A 102 -13.77 20.66 -6.95
CA GLN A 102 -12.69 20.03 -6.19
C GLN A 102 -11.50 19.69 -7.10
N LEU A 103 -11.75 19.09 -8.27
CA LEU A 103 -10.70 18.83 -9.25
C LEU A 103 -10.02 20.13 -9.68
N LYS A 104 -10.78 21.19 -9.95
CA LYS A 104 -10.25 22.51 -10.31
C LYS A 104 -9.37 23.11 -9.22
N ALA A 105 -9.73 22.93 -7.94
CA ALA A 105 -8.93 23.38 -6.81
C ALA A 105 -7.56 22.68 -6.72
N LEU A 106 -7.46 21.43 -7.20
CA LEU A 106 -6.19 20.71 -7.32
C LEU A 106 -5.27 21.25 -8.42
N ARG A 107 -5.79 22.08 -9.34
CA ARG A 107 -5.05 22.62 -10.50
C ARG A 107 -4.31 21.51 -11.29
N PRO A 108 -5.02 20.46 -11.74
CA PRO A 108 -4.40 19.29 -12.36
C PRO A 108 -3.72 19.64 -13.69
N LYS A 109 -2.67 18.89 -14.03
CA LYS A 109 -2.08 18.88 -15.38
C LYS A 109 -2.76 17.89 -16.32
N GLY A 110 -3.38 16.88 -15.74
CA GLY A 110 -4.21 15.87 -16.39
C GLY A 110 -4.86 14.99 -15.35
N ILE A 111 -5.84 14.19 -15.74
CA ILE A 111 -6.62 13.31 -14.86
C ILE A 111 -6.52 11.88 -15.38
N ILE A 112 -6.41 10.90 -14.50
CA ILE A 112 -6.51 9.49 -14.86
C ILE A 112 -7.76 8.89 -14.22
N LEU A 113 -8.57 8.21 -15.03
CA LEU A 113 -9.73 7.43 -14.60
C LEU A 113 -9.30 5.97 -14.52
N SER A 114 -9.31 5.37 -13.32
CA SER A 114 -8.83 4.00 -13.12
C SER A 114 -9.75 2.94 -13.73
N GLY A 115 -9.31 1.69 -13.72
CA GLY A 115 -10.21 0.56 -13.91
C GLY A 115 -11.18 0.38 -12.73
N GLY A 116 -12.01 -0.63 -12.82
CA GLY A 116 -12.98 -1.01 -11.79
C GLY A 116 -13.58 -2.38 -12.12
N PRO A 117 -14.14 -3.09 -11.13
CA PRO A 117 -14.74 -4.41 -11.34
C PRO A 117 -16.17 -4.35 -11.92
N SER A 118 -16.82 -3.19 -11.83
CA SER A 118 -18.20 -2.97 -12.25
C SER A 118 -18.36 -2.91 -13.77
N SER A 119 -19.58 -3.16 -14.25
CA SER A 119 -19.96 -2.88 -15.63
C SER A 119 -20.63 -1.50 -15.71
N VAL A 120 -20.34 -0.68 -16.73
CA VAL A 120 -20.82 0.72 -16.78
C VAL A 120 -22.35 0.88 -16.85
N TYR A 121 -23.07 -0.17 -17.24
CA TYR A 121 -24.54 -0.20 -17.36
C TYR A 121 -25.24 -0.84 -16.16
N GLU A 122 -24.50 -1.29 -15.13
CA GLU A 122 -25.09 -1.84 -13.91
C GLU A 122 -25.69 -0.72 -13.04
N ASP A 123 -26.84 -1.01 -12.41
CA ASP A 123 -27.46 -0.08 -11.47
C ASP A 123 -26.51 0.16 -10.28
N GLY A 124 -26.18 1.43 -10.02
CA GLY A 124 -25.26 1.83 -8.95
C GLY A 124 -23.78 1.70 -9.31
N ALA A 125 -23.43 1.43 -10.57
CA ALA A 125 -22.05 1.44 -11.01
C ALA A 125 -21.38 2.80 -10.75
N PRO A 126 -20.14 2.84 -10.23
CA PRO A 126 -19.43 4.08 -9.93
C PRO A 126 -19.29 4.98 -11.16
N THR A 127 -19.75 6.23 -11.07
CA THR A 127 -19.58 7.24 -12.13
C THR A 127 -18.76 8.43 -11.64
N CYS A 128 -18.44 9.37 -12.52
CA CYS A 128 -17.76 10.61 -12.19
C CYS A 128 -18.53 11.82 -12.72
N ASP A 129 -18.20 13.00 -12.22
CA ASP A 129 -18.78 14.27 -12.64
C ASP A 129 -18.50 14.53 -14.14
N PRO A 130 -19.51 14.54 -15.04
CA PRO A 130 -19.28 14.76 -16.47
C PRO A 130 -18.60 16.10 -16.78
N ASP A 131 -18.77 17.10 -15.92
CA ASP A 131 -18.16 18.42 -16.08
C ASP A 131 -16.63 18.36 -15.94
N LEU A 132 -16.04 17.24 -15.49
CA LEU A 132 -14.59 17.05 -15.45
C LEU A 132 -13.97 17.16 -16.86
N PHE A 133 -14.68 16.75 -17.92
CA PHE A 133 -14.17 16.82 -19.29
C PHE A 133 -14.10 18.25 -19.83
N ASP A 134 -14.72 19.20 -19.14
CA ASP A 134 -14.75 20.61 -19.51
C ASP A 134 -13.72 21.45 -18.70
N LEU A 135 -12.89 20.82 -17.86
CA LEU A 135 -11.77 21.45 -17.16
C LEU A 135 -10.65 21.96 -18.09
N GLY A 136 -10.65 21.51 -19.35
CA GLY A 136 -9.62 21.88 -20.33
C GLY A 136 -8.26 21.20 -20.10
N VAL A 137 -8.21 20.13 -19.29
CA VAL A 137 -7.01 19.34 -19.05
C VAL A 137 -7.17 17.93 -19.65
N PRO A 138 -6.08 17.27 -20.07
CA PRO A 138 -6.17 15.92 -20.61
C PRO A 138 -6.67 14.87 -19.62
N VAL A 139 -7.43 13.90 -20.13
CA VAL A 139 -7.98 12.79 -19.34
C VAL A 139 -7.59 11.47 -19.98
N LEU A 140 -7.06 10.53 -19.19
CA LEU A 140 -6.78 9.16 -19.59
C LEU A 140 -7.68 8.18 -18.85
N GLY A 141 -8.56 7.48 -19.56
CA GLY A 141 -9.33 6.37 -19.04
C GLY A 141 -8.62 5.02 -19.22
N ILE A 142 -8.57 4.22 -18.16
CA ILE A 142 -7.99 2.86 -18.17
C ILE A 142 -9.09 1.85 -17.87
N CYS A 143 -9.30 0.89 -18.78
CA CYS A 143 -10.32 -0.15 -18.70
C CYS A 143 -11.72 0.44 -18.40
N TYR A 144 -12.27 0.25 -17.20
CA TYR A 144 -13.53 0.88 -16.77
C TYR A 144 -13.52 2.40 -16.98
N GLY A 145 -12.41 3.08 -16.66
CA GLY A 145 -12.23 4.52 -16.88
C GLY A 145 -12.38 4.93 -18.35
N MET A 146 -11.93 4.07 -19.28
CA MET A 146 -12.18 4.28 -20.72
C MET A 146 -13.66 4.10 -21.05
N GLN A 147 -14.30 3.08 -20.50
CA GLN A 147 -15.71 2.77 -20.77
C GLN A 147 -16.64 3.87 -20.25
N ILE A 148 -16.45 4.33 -19.01
CA ILE A 148 -17.26 5.40 -18.45
C ILE A 148 -17.00 6.73 -19.16
N GLY A 149 -15.73 7.06 -19.44
CA GLY A 149 -15.38 8.30 -20.12
C GLY A 149 -15.92 8.36 -21.55
N THR A 150 -15.83 7.27 -22.31
CA THR A 150 -16.42 7.21 -23.65
C THR A 150 -17.95 7.25 -23.61
N THR A 151 -18.59 6.60 -22.62
CA THR A 151 -20.06 6.62 -22.44
C THR A 151 -20.57 8.04 -22.15
N LEU A 152 -19.92 8.76 -21.23
CA LEU A 152 -20.25 10.14 -20.89
C LEU A 152 -20.04 11.11 -22.06
N LEU A 153 -19.22 10.72 -23.03
CA LEU A 153 -18.93 11.45 -24.26
C LEU A 153 -19.72 10.93 -25.48
N GLY A 154 -20.73 10.08 -25.26
CA GLY A 154 -21.70 9.69 -26.29
C GLY A 154 -21.45 8.35 -26.99
N ALA A 155 -20.42 7.60 -26.60
CA ALA A 155 -20.23 6.23 -27.09
C ALA A 155 -21.17 5.23 -26.39
N THR A 156 -21.40 4.08 -27.02
CA THR A 156 -22.19 2.99 -26.43
C THR A 156 -21.30 1.80 -26.08
N VAL A 157 -21.25 1.45 -24.79
CA VAL A 157 -20.58 0.25 -24.27
C VAL A 157 -21.60 -0.86 -24.05
N LYS A 158 -21.26 -2.08 -24.48
CA LYS A 158 -22.09 -3.28 -24.27
C LYS A 158 -21.22 -4.45 -23.80
N ASN A 159 -21.86 -5.45 -23.23
CA ASN A 159 -21.19 -6.72 -22.98
C ASN A 159 -20.74 -7.35 -24.30
N ALA A 160 -19.46 -7.72 -24.39
CA ALA A 160 -18.92 -8.37 -25.57
C ALA A 160 -19.00 -9.91 -25.43
N PRO A 161 -19.29 -10.65 -26.51
CA PRO A 161 -19.30 -12.12 -26.47
C PRO A 161 -17.91 -12.72 -26.23
N ALA A 162 -16.83 -11.99 -26.59
CA ALA A 162 -15.46 -12.35 -26.29
C ALA A 162 -14.97 -11.58 -25.05
N ARG A 163 -14.43 -12.30 -24.06
CA ARG A 163 -13.78 -11.71 -22.89
C ARG A 163 -12.27 -11.86 -23.02
N GLU A 164 -11.53 -10.78 -22.79
CA GLU A 164 -10.07 -10.80 -22.81
C GLU A 164 -9.55 -10.68 -21.37
N TYR A 165 -8.97 -11.78 -20.88
CA TYR A 165 -8.26 -11.84 -19.61
C TYR A 165 -6.84 -12.32 -19.86
N GLY A 166 -5.85 -11.49 -19.54
CA GLY A 166 -4.44 -11.81 -19.64
C GLY A 166 -3.74 -11.15 -20.82
N ARG A 167 -2.63 -11.75 -21.27
CA ARG A 167 -1.79 -11.20 -22.34
C ARG A 167 -2.46 -11.37 -23.70
N VAL A 168 -2.64 -10.26 -24.42
CA VAL A 168 -3.20 -10.23 -25.78
C VAL A 168 -2.27 -9.48 -26.71
N GLN A 169 -2.25 -9.88 -27.99
CA GLN A 169 -1.51 -9.16 -29.03
C GLN A 169 -2.23 -7.83 -29.34
N LEU A 170 -1.52 -6.73 -29.16
CA LEU A 170 -1.97 -5.37 -29.43
C LEU A 170 -1.33 -4.86 -30.71
N LYS A 171 -2.16 -4.33 -31.62
CA LYS A 171 -1.72 -3.56 -32.78
C LYS A 171 -1.91 -2.08 -32.49
N ALA A 172 -0.83 -1.35 -32.25
CA ALA A 172 -0.86 0.07 -31.91
C ALA A 172 -0.57 0.97 -33.12
N ASP A 173 -1.24 2.11 -33.23
CA ASP A 173 -0.87 3.18 -34.16
C ASP A 173 0.18 4.09 -33.52
N ASN A 174 1.44 3.71 -33.72
CA ASN A 174 2.62 4.35 -33.13
C ASN A 174 2.91 5.78 -33.62
N LYS A 175 2.09 6.32 -34.52
CA LYS A 175 2.17 7.71 -35.01
C LYS A 175 1.39 8.69 -34.15
N THR A 176 0.55 8.18 -33.24
CA THR A 176 -0.31 8.99 -32.38
C THR A 176 0.41 9.41 -31.11
N GLU A 177 -0.02 10.51 -30.48
CA GLU A 177 0.67 11.11 -29.33
C GLU A 177 0.82 10.12 -28.17
N LEU A 178 -0.25 9.39 -27.85
CA LEU A 178 -0.29 8.42 -26.74
C LEU A 178 0.55 7.17 -27.02
N MET A 179 0.61 6.71 -28.27
CA MET A 179 1.29 5.45 -28.66
C MET A 179 2.70 5.69 -29.24
N LYS A 180 3.20 6.92 -29.19
CA LYS A 180 4.52 7.28 -29.70
C LYS A 180 5.61 6.40 -29.09
N GLY A 181 6.41 5.75 -29.93
CA GLY A 181 7.50 4.86 -29.47
C GLY A 181 7.05 3.45 -29.07
N VAL A 182 5.74 3.17 -28.98
CA VAL A 182 5.22 1.82 -28.80
C VAL A 182 5.36 1.06 -30.13
N PRO A 183 5.89 -0.18 -30.15
CA PRO A 183 5.93 -0.97 -31.38
C PRO A 183 4.54 -1.19 -31.97
N GLN A 184 4.42 -1.18 -33.30
CA GLN A 184 3.14 -1.39 -33.99
C GLN A 184 2.50 -2.73 -33.63
N SER A 185 3.31 -3.73 -33.23
CA SER A 185 2.88 -5.02 -32.74
C SER A 185 3.56 -5.29 -31.41
N THR A 186 2.77 -5.40 -30.33
CA THR A 186 3.24 -5.65 -28.96
C THR A 186 2.24 -6.50 -28.20
N THR A 187 2.47 -6.76 -26.92
CA THR A 187 1.51 -7.36 -26.01
C THR A 187 0.99 -6.34 -24.99
N ALA A 188 -0.24 -6.55 -24.54
CA ALA A 188 -0.86 -5.79 -23.45
C ALA A 188 -1.64 -6.71 -22.51
N TRP A 189 -1.82 -6.28 -21.26
CA TRP A 189 -2.62 -6.99 -20.28
C TRP A 189 -4.08 -6.51 -20.30
N MET A 190 -4.95 -7.37 -20.80
CA MET A 190 -6.39 -7.14 -20.85
C MET A 190 -7.08 -7.72 -19.61
N SER A 191 -8.08 -7.01 -19.11
CA SER A 191 -8.93 -7.49 -18.00
C SER A 191 -10.34 -6.92 -18.14
N HIS A 192 -11.05 -7.33 -19.19
CA HIS A 192 -12.39 -6.81 -19.47
C HIS A 192 -13.31 -7.83 -20.12
N GLY A 193 -14.59 -7.76 -19.74
CA GLY A 193 -15.69 -8.43 -20.45
C GLY A 193 -16.45 -7.47 -21.37
N ASP A 194 -16.59 -6.21 -20.96
CA ASP A 194 -17.28 -5.18 -21.72
C ASP A 194 -16.34 -4.52 -22.73
N GLN A 195 -16.92 -4.06 -23.84
CA GLN A 195 -16.21 -3.36 -24.89
C GLN A 195 -17.09 -2.25 -25.48
N ILE A 196 -16.45 -1.26 -26.11
CA ILE A 196 -17.17 -0.27 -26.91
C ILE A 196 -17.80 -0.99 -28.11
N ALA A 197 -19.12 -0.94 -28.22
CA ALA A 197 -19.85 -1.59 -29.30
C ALA A 197 -19.90 -0.73 -30.55
N GLU A 198 -20.18 0.56 -30.36
CA GLU A 198 -20.31 1.56 -31.41
C GLU A 198 -19.48 2.77 -30.99
N LEU A 199 -18.45 3.07 -31.78
CA LEU A 199 -17.56 4.21 -31.57
C LEU A 199 -18.08 5.39 -32.42
N PRO A 200 -18.51 6.50 -31.81
CA PRO A 200 -18.93 7.70 -32.54
C PRO A 200 -17.82 8.25 -33.43
N GLU A 201 -18.17 9.01 -34.48
CA GLU A 201 -17.20 9.59 -35.42
C GLU A 201 -16.23 10.58 -34.74
N GLU A 202 -16.65 11.13 -33.60
CA GLU A 202 -15.87 12.01 -32.74
C GLU A 202 -14.71 11.29 -32.04
N PHE A 203 -14.62 9.96 -32.15
CA PHE A 203 -13.53 9.18 -31.60
C PHE A 203 -12.66 8.55 -32.69
N ILE A 204 -11.35 8.56 -32.45
CA ILE A 204 -10.34 8.02 -33.35
C ILE A 204 -9.69 6.81 -32.68
N PRO A 205 -9.72 5.61 -33.30
CA PRO A 205 -9.06 4.43 -32.77
C PRO A 205 -7.54 4.56 -32.86
N LEU A 206 -6.86 4.20 -31.77
CA LEU A 206 -5.40 4.27 -31.62
C LEU A 206 -4.75 2.88 -31.54
N ALA A 207 -5.50 1.86 -31.12
CA ALA A 207 -5.01 0.49 -31.07
C ALA A 207 -6.16 -0.52 -31.16
N THR A 208 -5.84 -1.73 -31.62
CA THR A 208 -6.79 -2.84 -31.79
C THR A 208 -6.18 -4.16 -31.31
N THR A 209 -7.00 -5.08 -30.83
CA THR A 209 -6.65 -6.52 -30.66
C THR A 209 -7.48 -7.39 -31.62
N PRO A 210 -7.21 -8.70 -31.73
CA PRO A 210 -8.05 -9.59 -32.54
C PRO A 210 -9.52 -9.62 -32.14
N THR A 211 -9.86 -9.34 -30.87
CA THR A 211 -11.26 -9.39 -30.39
C THR A 211 -11.78 -8.05 -29.85
N CYS A 212 -10.94 -7.03 -29.71
CA CYS A 212 -11.32 -5.68 -29.31
C CYS A 212 -10.90 -4.65 -30.39
N PRO A 213 -11.84 -4.17 -31.23
CA PRO A 213 -11.53 -3.23 -32.31
C PRO A 213 -11.15 -1.83 -31.80
N TYR A 214 -11.48 -1.51 -30.55
CA TYR A 214 -11.23 -0.21 -29.93
C TYR A 214 -10.41 -0.40 -28.64
N ALA A 215 -9.23 -1.01 -28.75
CA ALA A 215 -8.36 -1.28 -27.61
C ALA A 215 -7.71 -0.01 -27.05
N ALA A 216 -7.61 1.04 -27.87
CA ALA A 216 -7.34 2.40 -27.41
C ALA A 216 -8.02 3.41 -28.34
N VAL A 217 -8.44 4.55 -27.80
CA VAL A 217 -9.13 5.62 -28.53
C VAL A 217 -8.69 6.99 -28.05
N ARG A 218 -8.89 8.02 -28.86
CA ARG A 218 -8.93 9.42 -28.42
C ARG A 218 -10.18 10.11 -28.93
N HIS A 219 -10.63 11.13 -28.22
CA HIS A 219 -11.63 12.04 -28.75
C HIS A 219 -10.96 13.01 -29.74
N ALA A 220 -11.70 13.46 -30.76
CA ALA A 220 -11.21 14.38 -31.79
C ALA A 220 -11.01 15.79 -31.23
N ASP A 221 -12.02 16.33 -30.56
CA ASP A 221 -12.03 17.71 -30.03
C ASP A 221 -11.71 17.85 -28.53
N LYS A 222 -12.22 16.95 -27.69
CA LYS A 222 -11.93 16.94 -26.25
C LYS A 222 -10.58 16.26 -25.96
N PRO A 223 -9.84 16.67 -24.93
CA PRO A 223 -8.53 16.11 -24.62
C PRO A 223 -8.64 14.76 -23.88
N PHE A 224 -9.49 13.86 -24.37
CA PHE A 224 -9.74 12.54 -23.78
C PHE A 224 -9.04 11.44 -24.54
N TYR A 225 -8.44 10.51 -23.79
CA TYR A 225 -7.81 9.29 -24.25
C TYR A 225 -8.35 8.11 -23.44
N GLY A 226 -8.46 6.94 -24.07
CA GLY A 226 -8.88 5.72 -23.41
C GLY A 226 -8.03 4.53 -23.85
N VAL A 227 -7.69 3.65 -22.91
CA VAL A 227 -7.08 2.34 -23.18
C VAL A 227 -7.88 1.24 -22.48
N GLN A 228 -8.13 0.13 -23.18
CA GLN A 228 -8.92 -1.00 -22.66
C GLN A 228 -8.05 -2.01 -21.89
N PHE A 229 -6.73 -1.85 -21.96
CA PHE A 229 -5.71 -2.61 -21.25
C PHE A 229 -5.09 -1.80 -20.10
N HIS A 230 -4.29 -2.47 -19.26
CA HIS A 230 -3.62 -1.86 -18.11
C HIS A 230 -2.16 -1.49 -18.42
N PRO A 231 -1.82 -0.21 -18.68
CA PRO A 231 -0.44 0.21 -18.91
C PRO A 231 0.42 0.24 -17.62
N GLU A 232 -0.18 0.21 -16.44
CA GLU A 232 0.50 0.29 -15.15
C GLU A 232 1.19 -1.03 -14.74
N VAL A 233 0.72 -2.17 -15.27
CA VAL A 233 1.23 -3.50 -14.94
C VAL A 233 2.42 -3.90 -15.81
N THR A 234 3.37 -4.63 -15.23
CA THR A 234 4.57 -5.12 -15.94
C THR A 234 4.26 -6.12 -17.06
N HIS A 235 3.05 -6.68 -17.08
CA HIS A 235 2.58 -7.55 -18.16
C HIS A 235 2.31 -6.79 -19.47
N THR A 236 2.25 -5.46 -19.44
CA THR A 236 2.24 -4.58 -20.63
C THR A 236 3.63 -3.96 -20.78
N PRO A 237 4.52 -4.53 -21.62
CA PRO A 237 5.95 -4.17 -21.63
C PRO A 237 6.22 -2.69 -21.90
N HIS A 238 5.40 -2.07 -22.76
CA HIS A 238 5.48 -0.65 -23.14
C HIS A 238 4.49 0.24 -22.38
N GLY A 239 3.95 -0.24 -21.27
CA GLY A 239 2.99 0.51 -20.47
C GLY A 239 3.59 1.78 -19.85
N LYS A 240 4.87 1.73 -19.46
CA LYS A 240 5.62 2.90 -19.00
C LYS A 240 5.75 3.97 -20.09
N ASP A 241 5.94 3.57 -21.35
CA ASP A 241 6.04 4.50 -22.48
C ASP A 241 4.71 5.22 -22.71
N ILE A 242 3.59 4.49 -22.61
CA ILE A 242 2.22 5.05 -22.76
C ILE A 242 1.93 6.06 -21.66
N LEU A 243 2.20 5.71 -20.39
CA LEU A 243 2.03 6.63 -19.27
C LEU A 243 2.95 7.85 -19.40
N HIS A 244 4.20 7.65 -19.79
CA HIS A 244 5.14 8.74 -20.06
C HIS A 244 4.61 9.67 -21.15
N ASN A 245 4.09 9.14 -22.27
CA ASN A 245 3.51 9.95 -23.34
C ASN A 245 2.32 10.78 -22.86
N PHE A 246 1.43 10.19 -22.06
CA PHE A 246 0.32 10.92 -21.46
C PHE A 246 0.82 12.05 -20.56
N LEU A 247 1.78 11.78 -19.68
CA LEU A 247 2.28 12.77 -18.71
C LEU A 247 3.08 13.89 -19.38
N TYR A 248 4.01 13.57 -20.28
CA TYR A 248 4.98 14.52 -20.79
C TYR A 248 4.61 15.13 -22.15
N ASN A 249 4.03 14.35 -23.06
CA ASN A 249 3.70 14.85 -24.40
C ASN A 249 2.28 15.42 -24.47
N ILE A 250 1.38 14.97 -23.60
CA ILE A 250 -0.04 15.37 -23.63
C ILE A 250 -0.37 16.33 -22.48
N CYS A 251 0.05 16.03 -21.24
CA CYS A 251 -0.19 16.89 -20.08
C CYS A 251 0.88 17.98 -19.88
N ASP A 252 1.96 17.97 -20.67
CA ASP A 252 3.10 18.89 -20.56
C ASP A 252 3.70 18.96 -19.14
N CYS A 253 3.78 17.82 -18.45
CA CYS A 253 4.51 17.72 -17.19
C CYS A 253 6.02 17.87 -17.42
N THR A 254 6.75 18.38 -16.42
CA THR A 254 8.20 18.64 -16.55
C THR A 254 9.07 17.77 -15.63
N GLY A 255 8.46 16.89 -14.83
CA GLY A 255 9.21 15.99 -13.95
C GLY A 255 9.79 16.69 -12.71
N ASN A 256 9.00 17.58 -12.08
CA ASN A 256 9.45 18.37 -10.92
C ASN A 256 9.34 17.63 -9.58
N TRP A 257 8.75 16.43 -9.56
CA TRP A 257 8.64 15.64 -8.35
C TRP A 257 9.95 14.90 -8.07
N ARG A 258 10.77 15.49 -7.20
CA ARG A 258 12.10 14.99 -6.83
C ARG A 258 12.26 14.93 -5.32
N MET A 259 12.86 13.86 -4.81
CA MET A 259 13.01 13.65 -3.36
C MET A 259 13.87 14.73 -2.68
N ALA A 260 14.82 15.35 -3.38
CA ALA A 260 15.60 16.47 -2.84
C ALA A 260 14.74 17.73 -2.62
N ASP A 261 13.85 18.04 -3.58
CA ASP A 261 12.94 19.18 -3.48
C ASP A 261 11.86 18.92 -2.42
N PHE A 262 11.34 17.68 -2.37
CA PHE A 262 10.46 17.22 -1.30
C PHE A 262 11.11 17.42 0.07
N LEU A 263 12.32 16.87 0.29
CA LEU A 263 13.06 16.99 1.55
C LEU A 263 13.20 18.45 2.00
N LYS A 264 13.57 19.34 1.09
CA LYS A 264 13.72 20.77 1.39
C LYS A 264 12.39 21.41 1.82
N SER A 265 11.31 21.11 1.10
CA SER A 265 9.99 21.65 1.42
C SER A 265 9.46 21.10 2.75
N GLU A 266 9.66 19.81 2.99
CA GLU A 266 9.12 19.11 4.15
C GLU A 266 9.90 19.46 5.42
N THR A 267 11.23 19.58 5.35
CA THR A 267 12.03 20.10 6.48
C THR A 267 11.65 21.53 6.86
N THR A 268 11.24 22.37 5.90
CA THR A 268 10.73 23.72 6.18
C THR A 268 9.38 23.64 6.90
N ARG A 269 8.44 22.84 6.37
CA ARG A 269 7.14 22.59 6.99
C ARG A 269 7.26 22.07 8.43
N ILE A 270 8.16 21.13 8.66
CA ILE A 270 8.44 20.57 10.00
C ILE A 270 8.93 21.66 10.95
N ARG A 271 9.89 22.51 10.53
CA ARG A 271 10.37 23.63 11.38
C ARG A 271 9.25 24.59 11.75
N ASP A 272 8.37 24.91 10.79
CA ASP A 272 7.25 25.82 11.02
C ASP A 272 6.22 25.24 11.99
N ILE A 273 5.94 23.93 11.90
CA ILE A 273 4.99 23.23 12.79
C ILE A 273 5.57 23.05 14.20
N VAL A 274 6.83 22.63 14.29
CA VAL A 274 7.49 22.29 15.57
C VAL A 274 7.84 23.56 16.36
N GLY A 275 8.27 24.62 15.69
CA GLY A 275 8.70 25.85 16.35
C GLY A 275 9.81 25.60 17.36
N ASP A 276 9.57 25.94 18.62
CA ASP A 276 10.49 25.77 19.75
C ASP A 276 10.25 24.49 20.58
N LYS A 277 9.31 23.64 20.16
CA LYS A 277 8.89 22.43 20.88
C LYS A 277 9.79 21.24 20.57
N ARG A 278 9.67 20.18 21.37
CA ARG A 278 10.40 18.93 21.15
C ARG A 278 9.53 17.86 20.49
N VAL A 279 10.20 17.00 19.73
CA VAL A 279 9.61 15.88 19.00
C VAL A 279 10.23 14.59 19.51
N ILE A 280 9.39 13.62 19.85
CA ILE A 280 9.83 12.24 20.08
C ILE A 280 9.60 11.41 18.82
N CYS A 281 10.59 10.61 18.44
CA CYS A 281 10.47 9.63 17.36
C CYS A 281 10.72 8.21 17.88
N GLY A 282 9.79 7.29 17.64
CA GLY A 282 10.01 5.87 17.88
C GLY A 282 10.84 5.25 16.76
N LEU A 283 12.02 4.73 17.10
CA LEU A 283 12.85 3.99 16.18
C LEU A 283 12.55 2.49 16.29
N SER A 284 12.33 1.87 15.14
CA SER A 284 12.10 0.42 15.03
C SER A 284 13.26 -0.33 14.35
N GLY A 285 14.26 0.38 13.84
CA GLY A 285 15.29 -0.18 12.96
C GLY A 285 14.84 -0.39 11.51
N GLY A 286 13.56 -0.14 11.21
CA GLY A 286 13.04 -0.14 9.84
C GLY A 286 13.45 1.11 9.05
N VAL A 287 13.40 1.01 7.72
CA VAL A 287 13.76 2.13 6.83
C VAL A 287 12.86 3.36 7.04
N ASP A 288 11.56 3.20 7.30
CA ASP A 288 10.63 4.34 7.41
C ASP A 288 10.92 5.18 8.64
N SER A 289 10.94 4.56 9.83
CA SER A 289 11.23 5.25 11.09
C SER A 289 12.60 5.91 11.07
N SER A 290 13.56 5.30 10.38
CA SER A 290 14.89 5.84 10.30
C SER A 290 15.04 7.00 9.30
N VAL A 291 14.31 6.97 8.18
CA VAL A 291 14.19 8.12 7.26
C VAL A 291 13.51 9.29 7.95
N VAL A 292 12.46 9.03 8.75
CA VAL A 292 11.84 10.05 9.61
C VAL A 292 12.85 10.65 10.57
N ALA A 293 13.57 9.83 11.33
CA ALA A 293 14.55 10.30 12.30
C ALA A 293 15.66 11.13 11.65
N ALA A 294 16.21 10.70 10.51
CA ALA A 294 17.24 11.44 9.78
C ALA A 294 16.70 12.77 9.23
N MET A 295 15.47 12.80 8.70
CA MET A 295 14.82 14.03 8.23
C MET A 295 14.58 15.01 9.38
N LEU A 296 14.09 14.53 10.53
CA LEU A 296 13.85 15.35 11.71
C LEU A 296 15.17 15.87 12.28
N ALA A 297 16.22 15.06 12.34
CA ALA A 297 17.54 15.50 12.80
C ALA A 297 18.07 16.64 11.92
N GLN A 298 17.91 16.56 10.59
CA GLN A 298 18.27 17.64 9.69
C GLN A 298 17.35 18.87 9.81
N ALA A 299 16.07 18.67 10.15
CA ALA A 299 15.10 19.76 10.28
C ALA A 299 15.29 20.54 11.59
N ILE A 300 15.33 19.86 12.73
CA ILE A 300 15.16 20.45 14.07
C ILE A 300 16.29 20.10 15.05
N GLY A 301 17.29 19.32 14.63
CA GLY A 301 18.49 19.04 15.43
C GLY A 301 18.16 18.53 16.85
N ASP A 302 18.67 19.24 17.86
CA ASP A 302 18.59 18.90 19.29
C ASP A 302 17.15 18.94 19.88
N GLN A 303 16.15 19.34 19.10
CA GLN A 303 14.74 19.24 19.47
C GLN A 303 14.18 17.82 19.29
N LEU A 304 14.92 16.94 18.60
CA LEU A 304 14.56 15.54 18.39
C LEU A 304 15.16 14.65 19.49
N THR A 305 14.32 13.84 20.12
CA THR A 305 14.76 12.68 20.90
C THR A 305 14.20 11.41 20.25
N CYS A 306 15.08 10.47 19.95
CA CYS A 306 14.72 9.16 19.42
C CYS A 306 14.67 8.13 20.55
N VAL A 307 13.62 7.31 20.58
CA VAL A 307 13.49 6.20 21.53
C VAL A 307 13.51 4.89 20.76
N PHE A 308 14.48 4.03 21.07
CA PHE A 308 14.59 2.68 20.52
C PHE A 308 14.34 1.68 21.64
N VAL A 309 13.29 0.86 21.48
CA VAL A 309 12.92 -0.18 22.44
C VAL A 309 13.41 -1.52 21.94
N ASP A 310 14.41 -2.07 22.61
CA ASP A 310 14.81 -3.46 22.44
C ASP A 310 13.80 -4.35 23.17
N ASN A 311 12.88 -4.91 22.39
CA ASN A 311 11.84 -5.81 22.89
C ASN A 311 12.34 -7.25 23.06
N GLY A 312 13.63 -7.53 22.82
CA GLY A 312 14.18 -8.89 22.87
C GLY A 312 13.67 -9.80 21.74
N LEU A 313 13.03 -9.26 20.70
CA LEU A 313 12.48 -9.99 19.53
C LEU A 313 13.16 -9.54 18.23
N LEU A 314 14.29 -8.83 18.33
CA LEU A 314 15.07 -8.36 17.20
C LEU A 314 16.00 -9.45 16.64
N ARG A 315 16.52 -9.22 15.43
CA ARG A 315 17.57 -10.03 14.81
C ARG A 315 18.88 -9.91 15.60
N LYS A 316 19.80 -10.84 15.36
CA LYS A 316 21.13 -10.81 15.95
C LYS A 316 21.88 -9.54 15.55
N GLY A 317 22.53 -8.89 16.52
CA GLY A 317 23.28 -7.64 16.31
C GLY A 317 22.44 -6.41 15.96
N GLU A 318 21.10 -6.51 15.95
CA GLU A 318 20.24 -5.42 15.48
C GLU A 318 20.39 -4.14 16.31
N ARG A 319 20.38 -4.30 17.63
CA ARG A 319 20.52 -3.19 18.57
C ARG A 319 21.83 -2.44 18.36
N ASP A 320 22.94 -3.18 18.29
CA ASP A 320 24.27 -2.60 18.11
C ASP A 320 24.36 -1.84 16.79
N MET A 321 23.77 -2.38 15.71
CA MET A 321 23.71 -1.70 14.41
C MET A 321 22.93 -0.39 14.49
N VAL A 322 21.76 -0.38 15.13
CA VAL A 322 20.94 0.83 15.30
C VAL A 322 21.67 1.88 16.15
N GLU A 323 22.28 1.46 17.26
CA GLU A 323 23.06 2.33 18.15
C GLU A 323 24.26 2.96 17.43
N GLN A 324 25.08 2.16 16.75
CA GLN A 324 26.27 2.65 16.02
C GLN A 324 25.89 3.63 14.91
N MET A 325 24.80 3.35 14.21
CA MET A 325 24.36 4.17 13.09
C MET A 325 23.93 5.56 13.57
N PHE A 326 23.02 5.63 14.54
CA PHE A 326 22.52 6.91 15.00
C PHE A 326 23.57 7.64 15.83
N ASN A 327 24.21 7.02 16.83
CA ASN A 327 25.24 7.72 17.62
C ASN A 327 26.46 8.16 16.78
N GLY A 328 26.80 7.43 15.72
CA GLY A 328 27.98 7.71 14.90
C GLY A 328 27.77 8.69 13.73
N HIS A 329 26.58 8.71 13.11
CA HIS A 329 26.34 9.46 11.87
C HIS A 329 25.42 10.67 12.04
N PHE A 330 24.46 10.60 12.96
CA PHE A 330 23.48 11.65 13.19
C PHE A 330 23.59 12.05 14.66
N ASN A 331 24.06 13.25 14.98
CA ASN A 331 24.17 13.72 16.37
C ASN A 331 22.76 13.89 17.02
N ILE A 332 22.09 12.78 17.28
CA ILE A 332 20.72 12.62 17.74
C ILE A 332 20.77 12.08 19.16
N ASP A 333 19.93 12.62 20.03
CA ASP A 333 19.65 12.06 21.34
C ASP A 333 18.91 10.72 21.18
N LEU A 334 19.66 9.61 21.17
CA LEU A 334 19.12 8.26 21.09
C LEU A 334 19.04 7.64 22.49
N ARG A 335 17.81 7.34 22.91
CA ARG A 335 17.53 6.58 24.13
C ARG A 335 17.23 5.13 23.79
N VAL A 336 18.13 4.24 24.20
CA VAL A 336 17.92 2.80 24.06
C VAL A 336 17.40 2.20 25.35
N VAL A 337 16.28 1.48 25.24
CA VAL A 337 15.60 0.84 26.36
C VAL A 337 15.60 -0.66 26.15
N ASP A 338 16.24 -1.38 27.07
CA ASP A 338 16.14 -2.84 27.12
C ASP A 338 14.89 -3.25 27.90
N ALA A 339 13.88 -3.73 27.18
CA ALA A 339 12.65 -4.25 27.74
C ALA A 339 12.47 -5.75 27.47
N SER A 340 13.52 -6.44 26.98
CA SER A 340 13.49 -7.85 26.57
C SER A 340 12.78 -8.77 27.59
N LYS A 341 13.14 -8.65 28.87
CA LYS A 341 12.54 -9.45 29.95
C LYS A 341 11.04 -9.19 30.15
N GLN A 342 10.59 -7.95 29.98
CA GLN A 342 9.18 -7.60 30.13
C GLN A 342 8.35 -8.20 28.99
N PHE A 343 8.83 -8.07 27.75
CA PHE A 343 8.17 -8.66 26.57
C PHE A 343 8.14 -10.19 26.64
N LEU A 344 9.25 -10.84 26.98
CA LEU A 344 9.30 -12.30 27.13
C LEU A 344 8.41 -12.78 28.28
N GLY A 345 8.35 -12.02 29.39
CA GLY A 345 7.43 -12.29 30.48
C GLY A 345 5.95 -12.25 30.06
N ASP A 346 5.57 -11.27 29.23
CA ASP A 346 4.21 -11.17 28.71
C ASP A 346 3.86 -12.28 27.70
N LEU A 347 4.86 -12.80 26.97
CA LEU A 347 4.69 -13.85 25.97
C LEU A 347 4.74 -15.28 26.55
N ALA A 348 5.10 -15.44 27.81
CA ALA A 348 5.20 -16.75 28.46
C ALA A 348 3.88 -17.54 28.37
N GLY A 349 3.94 -18.78 27.87
CA GLY A 349 2.80 -19.66 27.66
C GLY A 349 1.84 -19.24 26.53
N ILE A 350 2.15 -18.19 25.76
CA ILE A 350 1.28 -17.71 24.68
C ILE A 350 1.70 -18.31 23.35
N THR A 351 0.76 -19.03 22.73
CA THR A 351 0.95 -19.67 21.43
C THR A 351 0.11 -19.05 20.31
N GLU A 352 -0.98 -18.37 20.65
CA GLU A 352 -1.91 -17.81 19.67
C GLU A 352 -1.33 -16.52 19.04
N PRO A 353 -1.18 -16.44 17.70
CA PRO A 353 -0.51 -15.32 17.02
C PRO A 353 -1.11 -13.94 17.29
N GLN A 354 -2.43 -13.82 17.30
CA GLN A 354 -3.09 -12.52 17.50
C GLN A 354 -2.86 -12.00 18.93
N GLU A 355 -2.87 -12.90 19.91
CA GLU A 355 -2.58 -12.57 21.30
C GLU A 355 -1.10 -12.19 21.49
N LYS A 356 -0.15 -12.85 20.80
CA LYS A 356 1.25 -12.39 20.78
C LYS A 356 1.33 -10.94 20.27
N ARG A 357 0.71 -10.65 19.12
CA ARG A 357 0.68 -9.31 18.51
C ARG A 357 0.08 -8.27 19.46
N ARG A 358 -1.05 -8.60 20.09
CA ARG A 358 -1.74 -7.71 21.04
C ARG A 358 -0.87 -7.39 22.26
N ARG A 359 -0.22 -8.40 22.85
CA ARG A 359 0.63 -8.21 24.04
C ARG A 359 1.89 -7.42 23.73
N ILE A 360 2.57 -7.74 22.61
CA ILE A 360 3.75 -6.99 22.16
C ILE A 360 3.37 -5.53 21.90
N GLY A 361 2.26 -5.29 21.20
CA GLY A 361 1.76 -3.94 20.97
C GLY A 361 1.53 -3.19 22.28
N HIS A 362 0.78 -3.79 23.21
CA HIS A 362 0.49 -3.18 24.52
C HIS A 362 1.76 -2.86 25.33
N ARG A 363 2.68 -3.82 25.48
CA ARG A 363 3.93 -3.63 26.22
C ARG A 363 4.80 -2.55 25.60
N PHE A 364 4.87 -2.49 24.27
CA PHE A 364 5.62 -1.45 23.57
C PHE A 364 5.13 -0.06 23.94
N ILE A 365 3.81 0.15 24.02
CA ILE A 365 3.20 1.43 24.40
C ILE A 365 3.63 1.82 25.82
N GLU A 366 3.54 0.89 26.78
CA GLU A 366 3.92 1.13 28.18
C GLU A 366 5.39 1.54 28.29
N VAL A 367 6.29 0.74 27.70
CA VAL A 367 7.73 0.99 27.74
C VAL A 367 8.09 2.31 27.05
N PHE A 368 7.47 2.58 25.91
CA PHE A 368 7.70 3.84 25.19
C PHE A 368 7.25 5.06 26.01
N LYS A 369 6.11 4.95 26.70
CA LYS A 369 5.60 6.00 27.58
C LYS A 369 6.52 6.22 28.79
N GLU A 370 7.01 5.14 29.40
CA GLU A 370 7.96 5.23 30.51
C GLU A 370 9.28 5.87 30.07
N ALA A 371 9.80 5.48 28.90
CA ALA A 371 11.06 5.99 28.34
C ALA A 371 11.02 7.47 27.91
N SER A 372 9.81 8.01 27.73
CA SER A 372 9.58 9.38 27.30
C SER A 372 9.13 10.32 28.43
N ALA A 373 8.83 9.78 29.62
CA ALA A 373 8.20 10.53 30.70
C ALA A 373 9.06 11.67 31.28
N ASP A 374 10.39 11.54 31.24
CA ASP A 374 11.36 12.53 31.72
C ASP A 374 11.81 13.53 30.63
N ILE A 375 11.29 13.39 29.40
CA ILE A 375 11.61 14.33 28.31
C ILE A 375 10.71 15.55 28.42
N GLU A 376 11.26 16.65 28.94
CA GLU A 376 10.53 17.90 29.07
C GLU A 376 10.30 18.59 27.71
N GLY A 377 9.18 19.31 27.57
CA GLY A 377 8.88 20.15 26.42
C GLY A 377 8.43 19.42 25.14
N VAL A 378 8.09 18.13 25.25
CA VAL A 378 7.59 17.34 24.13
C VAL A 378 6.13 17.67 23.86
N GLU A 379 5.85 18.08 22.64
CA GLU A 379 4.48 18.31 22.15
C GLU A 379 4.12 17.37 21.00
N PHE A 380 5.13 16.81 20.32
CA PHE A 380 4.93 16.06 19.09
C PHE A 380 5.47 14.62 19.16
N LEU A 381 4.73 13.70 18.52
CA LEU A 381 5.14 12.33 18.25
C LEU A 381 5.28 12.14 16.74
N ALA A 382 6.47 11.76 16.30
CA ALA A 382 6.74 11.47 14.89
C ALA A 382 6.43 10.02 14.53
N GLN A 383 5.84 9.82 13.34
CA GLN A 383 5.49 8.50 12.80
C GLN A 383 5.87 8.39 11.32
N GLY A 384 6.27 7.17 10.93
CA GLY A 384 6.63 6.83 9.56
C GLY A 384 5.44 6.40 8.69
N THR A 385 4.24 6.94 8.93
CA THR A 385 3.03 6.63 8.15
C THR A 385 3.26 6.93 6.68
N LEU A 386 2.93 5.99 5.81
CA LEU A 386 3.12 6.09 4.36
C LEU A 386 1.81 6.36 3.62
N TYR A 387 1.89 6.75 2.36
CA TYR A 387 0.71 7.01 1.54
C TYR A 387 -0.26 5.82 1.39
N PRO A 388 0.22 4.56 1.21
CA PRO A 388 -0.67 3.40 1.24
C PRO A 388 -1.48 3.27 2.55
N ASP A 389 -0.88 3.62 3.69
CA ASP A 389 -1.57 3.53 5.00
C ASP A 389 -2.71 4.55 5.10
N VAL A 390 -2.52 5.75 4.55
CA VAL A 390 -3.55 6.80 4.49
C VAL A 390 -4.71 6.36 3.59
N ILE A 391 -4.42 5.74 2.45
CA ILE A 391 -5.45 5.25 1.52
C ILE A 391 -6.28 4.13 2.17
N GLU A 392 -5.64 3.20 2.87
CA GLU A 392 -6.32 2.07 3.50
C GLU A 392 -7.13 2.48 4.74
N SER A 393 -6.65 3.45 5.51
CA SER A 393 -7.35 3.97 6.70
C SER A 393 -8.50 4.93 6.35
N GLY A 394 -8.46 5.56 5.16
CA GLY A 394 -9.48 6.50 4.69
C GLY A 394 -10.86 5.91 4.39
N HIS A 395 -11.09 4.61 4.59
CA HIS A 395 -12.12 3.81 3.92
C HIS A 395 -11.93 3.90 2.40
N GLY A 396 -11.43 2.83 1.78
CA GLY A 396 -11.17 2.79 0.33
C GLY A 396 -12.28 3.51 -0.43
N TYR A 397 -11.92 4.47 -1.27
CA TYR A 397 -12.80 5.55 -1.75
C TYR A 397 -14.09 5.06 -2.48
N SER A 398 -14.20 3.76 -2.76
CA SER A 398 -15.39 3.05 -3.24
C SER A 398 -16.31 2.45 -2.15
N GLY A 399 -16.00 2.61 -0.86
CA GLY A 399 -16.79 2.14 0.27
C GLY A 399 -16.63 0.65 0.63
N GLU A 400 -15.78 -0.12 -0.07
CA GLU A 400 -15.68 -1.58 0.08
C GLU A 400 -14.40 -2.10 0.75
N ALA A 401 -13.54 -1.22 1.29
CA ALA A 401 -12.40 -1.68 2.07
C ALA A 401 -12.90 -2.17 3.45
N ALA A 402 -13.16 -3.47 3.54
CA ALA A 402 -13.44 -4.16 4.78
C ALA A 402 -12.41 -3.77 5.85
N ASN A 403 -12.89 -3.60 7.09
CA ASN A 403 -12.24 -3.18 8.35
C ASN A 403 -10.98 -3.99 8.78
N ILE A 404 -10.08 -4.33 7.85
CA ILE A 404 -9.04 -5.35 8.03
C ILE A 404 -7.74 -4.74 8.62
N LYS A 405 -7.62 -3.41 8.72
CA LYS A 405 -6.39 -2.75 9.22
C LYS A 405 -6.62 -1.68 10.29
N LEU A 406 -7.49 -1.94 11.27
CA LEU A 406 -7.66 -1.05 12.43
C LEU A 406 -6.46 -1.01 13.40
N HIS A 407 -5.41 -1.83 13.22
CA HIS A 407 -4.42 -2.05 14.29
C HIS A 407 -2.94 -2.00 13.89
N HIS A 408 -2.58 -1.53 12.69
CA HIS A 408 -1.17 -1.55 12.26
C HIS A 408 -0.40 -0.25 12.34
N ASN A 409 -1.09 0.89 12.41
CA ASN A 409 -0.43 2.14 12.76
C ASN A 409 -0.83 2.55 14.16
N VAL A 410 0.14 3.18 14.82
CA VAL A 410 0.20 3.71 16.17
C VAL A 410 -0.84 4.85 16.35
N GLY A 411 -2.03 4.73 15.75
CA GLY A 411 -3.05 5.77 15.60
C GLY A 411 -4.00 5.90 16.80
N GLY A 412 -4.10 4.89 17.67
CA GLY A 412 -4.82 5.00 18.95
C GLY A 412 -3.97 5.63 20.07
N LEU A 413 -2.65 5.49 19.98
CA LEU A 413 -1.67 6.03 20.92
C LEU A 413 -1.67 7.56 21.13
N PRO A 414 -1.85 8.43 20.11
CA PRO A 414 -1.62 9.87 20.27
C PRO A 414 -2.69 10.53 21.14
N ALA A 415 -3.94 10.07 21.03
CA ALA A 415 -5.05 10.55 21.84
C ALA A 415 -4.89 10.19 23.33
N GLU A 416 -4.32 9.02 23.62
CA GLU A 416 -4.06 8.55 25.00
C GLU A 416 -2.78 9.15 25.60
N LEU A 417 -1.83 9.60 24.76
CA LEU A 417 -0.56 10.19 25.18
C LEU A 417 -0.57 11.72 25.22
N GLY A 418 -1.53 12.38 24.57
CA GLY A 418 -1.63 13.85 24.53
C GLY A 418 -0.65 14.54 23.58
N PHE A 419 -0.04 13.80 22.65
CA PHE A 419 0.88 14.35 21.65
C PHE A 419 0.18 14.71 20.35
N LYS A 420 0.69 15.74 19.66
CA LYS A 420 0.34 16.04 18.26
C LYS A 420 1.16 15.15 17.33
N LEU A 421 0.55 14.63 16.27
CA LEU A 421 1.26 13.79 15.31
C LEU A 421 2.05 14.60 14.27
N ILE A 422 3.24 14.11 13.91
CA ILE A 422 3.99 14.55 12.72
C ILE A 422 4.26 13.32 11.85
N GLU A 423 3.66 13.30 10.65
CA GLU A 423 3.75 12.18 9.71
C GLU A 423 4.40 12.64 8.39
N PRO A 424 5.73 12.84 8.34
CA PRO A 424 6.37 13.52 7.22
C PRO A 424 6.45 12.65 5.94
N LEU A 425 6.18 11.35 6.05
CA LEU A 425 6.20 10.41 4.92
C LEU A 425 4.80 10.13 4.35
N ARG A 426 3.74 10.78 4.86
CA ARG A 426 2.35 10.44 4.53
C ARG A 426 1.99 10.56 3.05
N ALA A 427 2.76 11.35 2.30
CA ALA A 427 2.55 11.58 0.86
C ALA A 427 3.44 10.71 -0.05
N LEU A 428 4.23 9.79 0.53
CA LEU A 428 5.23 8.98 -0.15
C LEU A 428 4.88 7.49 -0.18
N PHE A 429 5.22 6.83 -1.29
CA PHE A 429 5.33 5.39 -1.40
C PHE A 429 6.67 4.88 -0.86
N LYS A 430 6.74 3.57 -0.61
CA LYS A 430 7.90 2.91 -0.01
C LYS A 430 9.19 3.08 -0.80
N ASP A 431 9.12 3.10 -2.13
CA ASP A 431 10.27 3.34 -3.00
C ASP A 431 10.75 4.79 -2.97
N GLU A 432 9.85 5.76 -2.89
CA GLU A 432 10.17 7.17 -2.67
C GLU A 432 10.85 7.38 -1.32
N VAL A 433 10.38 6.73 -0.25
CA VAL A 433 11.03 6.74 1.08
C VAL A 433 12.46 6.22 1.01
N ARG A 434 12.71 5.17 0.22
CA ARG A 434 14.06 4.66 0.01
C ARG A 434 14.96 5.65 -0.73
N GLN A 435 14.45 6.25 -1.81
CA GLN A 435 15.18 7.29 -2.53
C GLN A 435 15.48 8.50 -1.62
N LEU A 436 14.52 8.90 -0.80
CA LEU A 436 14.67 9.96 0.20
C LEU A 436 15.75 9.61 1.23
N GLY A 437 15.80 8.36 1.69
CA GLY A 437 16.87 7.88 2.57
C GLY A 437 18.27 8.03 1.96
N GLN A 438 18.42 7.76 0.66
CA GLN A 438 19.69 7.99 -0.05
C GLN A 438 20.03 9.49 -0.12
N VAL A 439 19.05 10.35 -0.37
CA VAL A 439 19.23 11.81 -0.38
C VAL A 439 19.65 12.34 1.01
N LEU A 440 19.13 11.73 2.08
CA LEU A 440 19.49 12.01 3.47
C LEU A 440 20.88 11.48 3.88
N GLY A 441 21.56 10.73 3.01
CA GLY A 441 22.87 10.15 3.29
C GLY A 441 22.85 8.86 4.09
N LEU A 442 21.69 8.18 4.19
CA LEU A 442 21.62 6.85 4.78
C LEU A 442 22.35 5.82 3.92
N THR A 443 22.95 4.82 4.58
CA THR A 443 23.72 3.78 3.89
C THR A 443 22.81 2.90 3.02
N GLU A 444 23.38 2.31 1.97
CA GLU A 444 22.62 1.45 1.07
C GLU A 444 22.02 0.24 1.81
N GLU A 445 22.80 -0.38 2.71
CA GLU A 445 22.40 -1.53 3.52
C GLU A 445 21.13 -1.27 4.33
N MET A 446 21.00 -0.06 4.87
CA MET A 446 19.86 0.36 5.67
C MET A 446 18.64 0.69 4.82
N VAL A 447 18.83 1.47 3.75
CA VAL A 447 17.74 1.89 2.84
C VAL A 447 17.09 0.67 2.18
N TRP A 448 17.90 -0.29 1.76
CA TRP A 448 17.45 -1.44 0.99
C TRP A 448 17.23 -2.69 1.81
N ARG A 449 17.34 -2.56 3.13
CA ARG A 449 17.02 -3.62 4.07
C ARG A 449 15.62 -4.19 3.82
N HIS A 450 15.50 -5.51 3.93
CA HIS A 450 14.21 -6.18 3.90
C HIS A 450 13.33 -5.74 5.08
N PRO A 451 12.01 -5.60 4.87
CA PRO A 451 11.08 -5.32 5.95
C PRO A 451 11.23 -6.31 7.12
N PHE A 452 11.05 -5.80 8.33
CA PHE A 452 11.01 -6.59 9.55
C PHE A 452 9.72 -6.26 10.31
N PRO A 453 8.93 -7.27 10.71
CA PRO A 453 7.64 -7.02 11.35
C PRO A 453 7.84 -6.39 12.74
N GLY A 454 6.89 -5.54 13.17
CA GLY A 454 6.93 -4.93 14.51
C GLY A 454 7.01 -5.95 15.67
N PRO A 455 6.22 -7.05 15.62
CA PRO A 455 6.38 -8.19 16.55
C PRO A 455 7.72 -8.95 16.43
N GLY A 456 8.56 -8.60 15.47
CA GLY A 456 9.87 -9.18 15.25
C GLY A 456 9.84 -10.69 15.07
N LEU A 457 10.74 -11.38 15.76
CA LEU A 457 10.88 -12.83 15.71
C LEU A 457 9.71 -13.59 16.35
N ALA A 458 8.82 -12.95 17.13
CA ALA A 458 7.71 -13.64 17.77
C ALA A 458 6.71 -14.27 16.77
N VAL A 459 6.57 -13.67 15.58
CA VAL A 459 5.72 -14.20 14.48
C VAL A 459 6.49 -15.13 13.53
N ARG A 460 7.77 -15.37 13.82
CA ARG A 460 8.64 -16.35 13.13
C ARG A 460 8.98 -17.53 14.04
N CYS A 461 8.42 -17.53 15.25
CA CYS A 461 8.58 -18.55 16.28
C CYS A 461 7.21 -19.18 16.53
N LEU A 462 6.90 -20.26 15.81
CA LEU A 462 5.59 -20.89 15.89
C LEU A 462 5.40 -21.57 17.24
N GLY A 463 4.27 -21.30 17.88
CA GLY A 463 4.00 -21.76 19.25
C GLY A 463 4.52 -20.77 20.29
N GLU A 464 5.02 -21.27 21.42
CA GLU A 464 5.47 -20.40 22.53
C GLU A 464 6.80 -19.72 22.20
N VAL A 465 6.95 -18.44 22.55
CA VAL A 465 8.19 -17.69 22.32
C VAL A 465 9.06 -17.74 23.58
N THR A 466 10.20 -18.42 23.50
CA THR A 466 11.19 -18.48 24.59
C THR A 466 12.53 -17.92 24.15
N GLU A 467 13.35 -17.48 25.10
CA GLU A 467 14.72 -16.99 24.84
C GLU A 467 15.55 -18.02 24.06
N SER A 468 15.50 -19.29 24.47
CA SER A 468 16.21 -20.38 23.78
C SER A 468 15.77 -20.59 22.33
N GLN A 469 14.47 -20.45 22.02
CA GLN A 469 14.00 -20.57 20.63
C GLN A 469 14.39 -19.36 19.79
N LEU A 470 14.38 -18.17 20.39
CA LEU A 470 14.81 -16.94 19.73
C LEU A 470 16.31 -16.98 19.40
N ASP A 471 17.15 -17.52 20.27
CA ASP A 471 18.59 -17.64 20.01
C ASP A 471 18.87 -18.59 18.85
N ILE A 472 18.24 -19.77 18.83
CA ILE A 472 18.32 -20.71 17.70
C ILE A 472 17.86 -20.04 16.40
N LEU A 473 16.73 -19.32 16.46
CA LEU A 473 16.17 -18.64 15.30
C LEU A 473 17.08 -17.51 14.79
N ARG A 474 17.69 -16.74 15.70
CA ARG A 474 18.66 -15.67 15.37
C ARG A 474 19.88 -16.21 14.65
N ASP A 475 20.47 -17.28 15.16
CA ASP A 475 21.65 -17.90 14.55
C ASP A 475 21.33 -18.47 13.16
N ALA A 476 20.16 -19.11 13.00
CA ALA A 476 19.72 -19.60 11.69
C ALA A 476 19.40 -18.48 10.69
N ASP A 477 18.75 -17.39 11.13
CA ASP A 477 18.43 -16.23 10.29
C ASP A 477 19.71 -15.48 9.87
N GLU A 478 20.71 -15.38 10.74
CA GLU A 478 22.02 -14.77 10.42
C GLU A 478 22.72 -15.53 9.29
N ILE A 479 22.88 -16.86 9.41
CA ILE A 479 23.48 -17.71 8.37
C ILE A 479 22.73 -17.59 7.04
N LEU A 480 21.39 -17.59 7.09
CA LEU A 480 20.56 -17.43 5.90
C LEU A 480 20.86 -16.09 5.21
N LEU A 481 20.89 -14.99 5.95
CA LEU A 481 21.13 -13.67 5.39
C LEU A 481 22.55 -13.52 4.84
N GLU A 482 23.57 -14.06 5.53
CA GLU A 482 24.95 -14.10 5.04
C GLU A 482 25.04 -14.73 3.65
N GLU A 483 24.46 -15.92 3.47
CA GLU A 483 24.51 -16.63 2.18
C GLU A 483 23.72 -15.91 1.08
N ILE A 484 22.59 -15.29 1.42
CA ILE A 484 21.79 -14.50 0.47
C ILE A 484 22.56 -13.27 0.00
N VAL A 485 23.29 -12.61 0.89
CA VAL A 485 24.15 -11.47 0.56
C VAL A 485 25.36 -11.92 -0.26
N ALA A 486 26.08 -12.96 0.19
CA ALA A 486 27.26 -13.50 -0.49
C ALA A 486 26.97 -13.92 -1.95
N ASN A 487 25.74 -14.37 -2.22
CA ASN A 487 25.30 -14.78 -3.55
C ASN A 487 24.60 -13.66 -4.36
N ASN A 488 24.64 -12.41 -3.90
CA ASN A 488 24.01 -11.26 -4.56
C ASN A 488 22.50 -11.44 -4.82
N LEU A 489 21.80 -12.10 -3.89
CA LEU A 489 20.37 -12.38 -3.97
C LEU A 489 19.53 -11.41 -3.12
N TYR A 490 20.14 -10.67 -2.20
CA TYR A 490 19.43 -9.78 -1.28
C TYR A 490 18.57 -8.73 -2.00
N ARG A 491 19.12 -8.07 -3.04
CA ARG A 491 18.40 -7.05 -3.83
C ARG A 491 17.40 -7.65 -4.83
N LYS A 492 17.53 -8.95 -5.13
CA LYS A 492 16.64 -9.69 -6.05
C LYS A 492 15.42 -10.26 -5.33
N THR A 493 15.45 -10.28 -4.00
CA THR A 493 14.36 -10.75 -3.14
C THR A 493 13.77 -9.56 -2.39
N SER A 494 12.46 -9.61 -2.14
CA SER A 494 11.75 -8.54 -1.41
C SER A 494 11.79 -8.75 0.10
N GLN A 495 11.83 -10.02 0.54
CA GLN A 495 11.96 -10.39 1.94
C GLN A 495 12.50 -11.82 2.05
N VAL A 496 13.46 -12.05 2.95
CA VAL A 496 14.02 -13.36 3.28
C VAL A 496 14.18 -13.51 4.79
N PHE A 497 13.79 -14.66 5.33
CA PHE A 497 13.89 -14.96 6.77
C PHE A 497 13.73 -16.45 7.09
N ALA A 498 14.20 -16.83 8.29
CA ALA A 498 13.96 -18.13 8.88
C ALA A 498 12.71 -18.13 9.79
N VAL A 499 12.10 -19.31 9.94
CA VAL A 499 10.95 -19.58 10.83
C VAL A 499 11.23 -20.87 11.59
N ILE A 500 11.17 -20.86 12.93
CA ILE A 500 11.35 -22.06 13.76
C ILE A 500 10.01 -22.75 13.99
N LEU A 501 9.99 -24.07 13.79
CA LEU A 501 8.77 -24.88 13.88
C LEU A 501 8.71 -25.64 15.23
N PRO A 502 7.52 -25.78 15.84
CA PRO A 502 7.31 -26.53 17.09
C PRO A 502 7.21 -28.04 16.81
N VAL A 503 8.02 -28.54 15.86
CA VAL A 503 8.11 -29.95 15.50
C VAL A 503 9.56 -30.40 15.55
N LYS A 504 9.75 -31.69 15.84
CA LYS A 504 11.06 -32.30 15.86
C LYS A 504 11.17 -33.37 14.78
N ALA A 505 12.36 -33.51 14.22
CA ALA A 505 12.65 -34.51 13.21
C ALA A 505 13.79 -35.42 13.65
N VAL A 506 13.77 -36.67 13.19
CA VAL A 506 14.89 -37.60 13.41
C VAL A 506 16.02 -37.24 12.45
N GLY A 507 17.23 -37.14 12.97
CA GLY A 507 18.45 -36.92 12.19
C GLY A 507 19.52 -37.94 12.54
N VAL A 508 20.56 -37.99 11.72
CA VAL A 508 21.82 -38.67 12.04
C VAL A 508 22.90 -37.61 11.93
N MET A 509 23.48 -37.22 13.06
CA MET A 509 24.55 -36.22 13.11
C MET A 509 25.74 -36.88 13.81
N GLY A 510 26.86 -37.01 13.08
CA GLY A 510 27.94 -37.94 13.44
C GLY A 510 27.47 -39.40 13.42
N ASP A 511 27.84 -40.18 14.43
CA ASP A 511 27.42 -41.58 14.58
C ASP A 511 26.14 -41.77 15.42
N GLY A 512 25.54 -40.66 15.89
CA GLY A 512 24.39 -40.66 16.81
C GLY A 512 23.06 -40.30 16.13
N ARG A 513 21.95 -40.88 16.64
CA ARG A 513 20.60 -40.43 16.29
C ARG A 513 20.26 -39.16 17.06
N THR A 514 19.71 -38.16 16.36
CA THR A 514 19.27 -36.90 16.96
C THR A 514 17.77 -36.70 16.76
N HIS A 515 17.15 -35.91 17.63
CA HIS A 515 15.74 -35.56 17.54
C HIS A 515 15.57 -34.07 17.85
N GLU A 516 15.89 -33.26 16.85
CA GLU A 516 16.04 -31.79 16.94
C GLU A 516 14.96 -31.06 16.16
N GLN A 517 14.92 -29.73 16.28
CA GLN A 517 13.90 -28.89 15.66
C GLN A 517 14.11 -28.71 14.16
N VAL A 518 13.07 -28.18 13.51
CA VAL A 518 13.03 -27.89 12.07
C VAL A 518 12.95 -26.37 11.86
N ILE A 519 13.76 -25.86 10.93
CA ILE A 519 13.69 -24.48 10.42
C ILE A 519 13.06 -24.49 9.02
N ALA A 520 12.13 -23.57 8.79
CA ALA A 520 11.65 -23.24 7.46
C ALA A 520 12.31 -21.94 6.97
N ILE A 521 12.82 -21.95 5.74
CA ILE A 521 13.30 -20.77 5.06
C ILE A 521 12.17 -20.20 4.21
N ARG A 522 11.93 -18.89 4.34
CA ARG A 522 10.98 -18.14 3.53
C ARG A 522 11.72 -17.06 2.74
N ALA A 523 11.51 -17.04 1.43
CA ALA A 523 11.99 -15.96 0.57
C ALA A 523 10.96 -15.65 -0.51
N VAL A 524 10.67 -14.36 -0.73
CA VAL A 524 9.62 -13.91 -1.66
C VAL A 524 10.06 -12.78 -2.56
N GLU A 525 9.43 -12.67 -3.72
CA GLU A 525 9.51 -11.59 -4.68
C GLU A 525 8.14 -10.92 -4.80
N THR A 526 8.10 -9.60 -4.67
CA THR A 526 6.87 -8.82 -4.74
C THR A 526 7.12 -7.36 -5.11
N GLN A 527 6.14 -6.75 -5.79
CA GLN A 527 6.12 -5.32 -6.09
C GLN A 527 5.35 -4.49 -5.05
N ASP A 528 4.33 -5.08 -4.40
CA ASP A 528 3.35 -4.37 -3.56
C ASP A 528 3.08 -5.02 -2.19
N PHE A 529 3.69 -6.18 -1.90
CA PHE A 529 3.42 -7.05 -0.73
C PHE A 529 1.96 -7.52 -0.59
N MET A 530 1.07 -7.17 -1.52
CA MET A 530 -0.31 -7.65 -1.59
C MET A 530 -0.38 -8.98 -2.33
N THR A 531 0.41 -9.12 -3.39
CA THR A 531 0.71 -10.40 -4.04
C THR A 531 2.20 -10.69 -3.96
N ALA A 532 2.58 -11.94 -3.77
CA ALA A 532 3.99 -12.31 -3.71
C ALA A 532 4.19 -13.73 -4.23
N ASP A 533 5.28 -13.94 -4.93
CA ASP A 533 5.69 -15.27 -5.34
C ASP A 533 6.92 -15.71 -4.55
N TRP A 534 7.09 -17.01 -4.35
CA TRP A 534 8.29 -17.51 -3.67
C TRP A 534 9.52 -17.34 -4.57
N ALA A 535 10.66 -16.98 -3.98
CA ALA A 535 11.88 -16.66 -4.73
C ALA A 535 12.56 -17.93 -5.26
N ARG A 536 13.07 -17.91 -6.50
CA ARG A 536 13.71 -19.11 -7.07
C ARG A 536 15.20 -19.11 -6.73
N ILE A 537 15.50 -19.26 -5.43
CA ILE A 537 16.87 -19.35 -4.95
C ILE A 537 17.55 -20.57 -5.60
N PRO A 538 18.76 -20.43 -6.19
CA PRO A 538 19.47 -21.54 -6.80
C PRO A 538 19.65 -22.70 -5.81
N TYR A 539 19.45 -23.93 -6.28
CA TYR A 539 19.50 -25.12 -5.42
C TYR A 539 20.84 -25.27 -4.68
N GLU A 540 21.96 -24.90 -5.31
CA GLU A 540 23.29 -24.93 -4.67
C GLU A 540 23.37 -23.97 -3.47
N VAL A 541 22.75 -22.79 -3.56
CA VAL A 541 22.70 -21.83 -2.45
C VAL A 541 21.80 -22.35 -1.34
N LEU A 542 20.65 -22.93 -1.67
CA LEU A 542 19.77 -23.60 -0.69
C LEU A 542 20.48 -24.75 0.03
N ALA A 543 21.29 -25.53 -0.71
CA ALA A 543 22.07 -26.63 -0.15
C ALA A 543 23.14 -26.11 0.83
N THR A 544 23.85 -25.03 0.49
CA THR A 544 24.82 -24.39 1.38
C THR A 544 24.14 -23.88 2.64
N ILE A 545 23.04 -23.13 2.51
CA ILE A 545 22.27 -22.61 3.66
C ILE A 545 21.83 -23.77 4.56
N SER A 546 21.23 -24.83 3.98
CA SER A 546 20.79 -26.00 4.76
C SER A 546 21.95 -26.66 5.50
N ASN A 547 23.10 -26.84 4.83
CA ASN A 547 24.26 -27.48 5.43
C ASN A 547 24.84 -26.63 6.57
N ARG A 548 25.00 -25.33 6.37
CA ARG A 548 25.50 -24.41 7.40
C ARG A 548 24.58 -24.38 8.61
N ILE A 549 23.28 -24.18 8.42
CA ILE A 549 22.31 -24.15 9.53
C ILE A 549 22.37 -25.46 10.34
N ILE A 550 22.36 -26.64 9.70
CA ILE A 550 22.37 -27.93 10.41
C ILE A 550 23.69 -28.16 11.17
N ASN A 551 24.82 -27.73 10.61
CA ASN A 551 26.13 -28.00 11.20
C ASN A 551 26.56 -26.95 12.25
N GLU A 552 26.12 -25.70 12.09
CA GLU A 552 26.57 -24.56 12.90
C GLU A 552 25.57 -24.19 14.01
N VAL A 553 24.27 -24.51 13.88
CA VAL A 553 23.22 -24.13 14.84
C VAL A 553 22.78 -25.33 15.69
N PRO A 554 23.22 -25.43 16.96
CA PRO A 554 22.78 -26.51 17.85
C PRO A 554 21.26 -26.48 18.04
N GLY A 555 20.62 -27.65 17.96
CA GLY A 555 19.17 -27.79 18.12
C GLY A 555 18.37 -27.79 16.82
N ILE A 556 19.03 -27.68 15.66
CA ILE A 556 18.43 -27.89 14.33
C ILE A 556 19.05 -29.11 13.66
N ASN A 557 18.23 -29.98 13.06
CA ASN A 557 18.73 -31.08 12.22
C ASN A 557 18.01 -31.21 10.88
N ARG A 558 17.14 -30.25 10.57
CA ARG A 558 16.36 -30.26 9.33
C ARG A 558 15.98 -28.85 8.92
N VAL A 559 16.13 -28.60 7.63
CA VAL A 559 15.76 -27.34 6.98
C VAL A 559 14.77 -27.65 5.86
N CYS A 560 13.73 -26.83 5.73
CA CYS A 560 12.82 -26.85 4.60
C CYS A 560 12.69 -25.46 3.95
N TYR A 561 12.13 -25.40 2.74
CA TYR A 561 11.95 -24.17 1.99
C TYR A 561 10.47 -23.99 1.61
N ASP A 562 9.91 -22.81 1.89
CA ASP A 562 8.51 -22.51 1.62
C ASP A 562 8.28 -22.08 0.16
N ILE A 563 7.60 -22.94 -0.59
CA ILE A 563 7.26 -22.76 -2.00
C ILE A 563 5.80 -22.31 -2.22
N SER A 564 5.16 -21.73 -1.20
CA SER A 564 3.77 -21.25 -1.25
C SER A 564 3.70 -19.79 -1.68
N SER A 565 2.98 -19.46 -2.75
CA SER A 565 2.75 -18.07 -3.17
C SER A 565 1.67 -17.40 -2.32
N LYS A 566 1.63 -16.06 -2.35
CA LYS A 566 0.55 -15.22 -1.80
C LYS A 566 -0.27 -14.66 -2.97
N PRO A 567 -1.56 -15.04 -3.12
CA PRO A 567 -2.31 -16.11 -2.42
C PRO A 567 -1.89 -17.54 -2.87
N PRO A 568 -2.27 -18.62 -2.14
CA PRO A 568 -3.20 -18.68 -1.01
C PRO A 568 -2.59 -18.47 0.38
N ALA A 569 -1.26 -18.49 0.51
CA ALA A 569 -0.58 -18.29 1.79
C ALA A 569 -0.32 -16.80 2.09
N THR A 570 0.21 -16.50 3.27
CA THR A 570 0.79 -15.20 3.62
C THR A 570 2.31 -15.21 3.46
N ILE A 571 2.96 -14.05 3.61
CA ILE A 571 4.43 -13.97 3.57
C ILE A 571 5.00 -14.50 4.89
N GLU A 572 4.63 -13.88 6.02
CA GLU A 572 4.91 -14.37 7.37
C GLU A 572 4.01 -15.58 7.68
N TRP A 573 4.46 -16.45 8.59
CA TRP A 573 3.73 -17.67 8.99
C TRP A 573 2.72 -17.45 10.13
N GLU A 574 2.81 -16.31 10.83
CA GLU A 574 1.92 -15.86 11.92
C GLU A 574 1.66 -14.34 11.87
#